data_AF-A0A7J6V1Y6-F1
#
_entry.id   AF-A0A7J6V1Y6-F1
#
_cell.length_a   1.000
_cell.length_b   1.000
_cell.length_c   1.000
_cell.angle_alpha   90.00
_cell.angle_beta   90.00
_cell.angle_gamma   90.00
#
_symmetry.space_group_name_H-M   'P 1'
#
loop_
_entity.id
_entity.type
_entity.pdbx_description
1 polymer ?
#
loop_
_entity_poly.entity_id
_entity_poly.type
_entity_poly.pdbx_seq_one_letter_code
_entity_poly.pdbx_strand_id
1 'polypeptide(L)'
;MVAMTASFICTSTPPSHSKNSNFCSPAPISIPTQSKRRVMFFVKCLQGPSTENTKEETEEESFISTLSQSSIWTYNLCAGIGAVGFLETGYLTYLKVTGTEAFCPIGGGSCTDILNSDYATVFGVPLPLIGMTAYGLVSSLGLLLSRTNFPSGLGEANGRLILLGITTSMATASGYFLYLLSTKFTGASCSYCFLSVALSFTLFIAMLKDLGWQEIKNMVGLQILVAGLVVAALNTSYITSQPVVASFNDVYLPFYETTIEKPSSPLALSLAKHLRSVGAKMYGAFWCSHCLEQKQMFGYEAAKILDYVECFPEGVFKGTKMDKACSAVGIEGFPTWVINGQVLSGEKDFTELAKISGFNHEDVEPS
;
A
#
# COMPACT_ATOMS: atom_id res chain seq x y z
N MET A 1 -39.60 24.99 13.07
CA MET A 1 -39.94 26.08 14.00
C MET A 1 -39.05 25.95 15.23
N VAL A 2 -38.49 27.06 15.73
CA VAL A 2 -38.10 27.35 17.13
C VAL A 2 -37.59 26.14 17.95
N ALA A 3 -36.27 25.92 18.01
CA ALA A 3 -35.36 26.45 19.05
C ALA A 3 -35.63 25.91 20.47
N MET A 4 -34.58 25.38 21.12
CA MET A 4 -34.54 25.16 22.56
C MET A 4 -33.21 25.60 23.16
N THR A 5 -33.29 26.21 24.33
CA THR A 5 -32.24 26.99 24.99
C THR A 5 -31.83 26.38 26.33
N ALA A 6 -30.53 26.45 26.62
CA ALA A 6 -29.94 26.78 27.92
C ALA A 6 -30.28 25.96 29.19
N SER A 7 -29.24 25.28 29.71
CA SER A 7 -28.65 25.52 31.04
C SER A 7 -29.18 24.87 32.33
N PHE A 8 -28.24 24.12 32.95
CA PHE A 8 -27.91 24.01 34.39
C PHE A 8 -28.99 23.67 35.44
N ILE A 9 -28.75 22.57 36.17
CA ILE A 9 -29.14 22.38 37.58
C ILE A 9 -27.92 21.91 38.37
N CYS A 10 -27.77 22.40 39.60
CA CYS A 10 -26.67 22.13 40.53
C CYS A 10 -27.26 21.85 41.94
N THR A 11 -26.85 20.74 42.58
CA THR A 11 -27.08 20.35 44.00
C THR A 11 -26.44 18.98 44.23
N SER A 12 -25.95 18.54 45.40
CA SER A 12 -25.47 19.18 46.64
C SER A 12 -24.84 18.08 47.55
N THR A 13 -23.99 18.45 48.52
CA THR A 13 -23.41 17.60 49.60
C THR A 13 -24.45 17.27 50.71
N PRO A 14 -24.20 16.68 51.93
CA PRO A 14 -22.95 16.37 52.70
C PRO A 14 -23.04 14.99 53.49
N PRO A 15 -22.54 14.73 54.75
CA PRO A 15 -21.54 15.37 55.65
C PRO A 15 -20.56 14.45 56.49
N SER A 16 -19.56 15.09 57.15
CA SER A 16 -18.89 14.77 58.46
C SER A 16 -18.03 13.48 58.63
N HIS A 17 -16.98 13.37 59.48
CA HIS A 17 -16.43 14.11 60.66
C HIS A 17 -14.87 13.96 60.73
N SER A 18 -14.15 14.31 61.82
CA SER A 18 -13.49 15.62 62.10
C SER A 18 -12.65 15.60 63.41
N LYS A 19 -11.38 16.06 63.46
CA LYS A 19 -10.65 16.38 64.75
C LYS A 19 -9.38 17.27 64.63
N ASN A 20 -9.43 18.44 65.31
CA ASN A 20 -8.44 19.30 66.03
C ASN A 20 -6.90 19.10 65.85
N SER A 21 -6.03 20.14 65.97
CA SER A 21 -5.97 21.15 67.07
C SER A 21 -5.32 22.54 66.78
N ASN A 22 -5.55 23.46 67.74
CA ASN A 22 -5.30 24.93 67.82
C ASN A 22 -3.82 25.42 67.87
N PHE A 23 -3.55 26.71 67.53
CA PHE A 23 -3.22 27.82 68.50
C PHE A 23 -2.93 29.22 67.85
N CYS A 24 -2.96 30.30 68.66
CA CYS A 24 -2.81 31.73 68.29
C CYS A 24 -1.40 32.35 68.51
N SER A 25 -1.14 33.54 67.93
CA SER A 25 0.00 34.47 68.17
C SER A 25 -0.13 35.28 69.50
N PRO A 26 0.91 35.98 70.05
CA PRO A 26 1.30 37.36 69.58
C PRO A 26 2.73 37.96 69.91
N ALA A 27 3.11 39.05 69.18
CA ALA A 27 3.91 40.24 69.62
C ALA A 27 5.48 40.17 69.86
N PRO A 28 6.23 41.27 70.20
CA PRO A 28 7.10 42.02 69.25
C PRO A 28 8.54 42.45 69.76
N ILE A 29 9.20 43.45 69.10
CA ILE A 29 10.43 44.24 69.51
C ILE A 29 11.79 43.63 69.00
N SER A 30 12.88 44.32 68.56
CA SER A 30 13.36 45.74 68.50
C SER A 30 14.26 46.06 67.26
N ILE A 31 14.56 47.35 67.04
CA ILE A 31 15.39 47.95 65.95
C ILE A 31 16.86 48.19 66.43
N PRO A 32 17.87 48.27 65.53
CA PRO A 32 18.57 49.57 65.35
C PRO A 32 18.75 50.03 63.88
N THR A 33 19.03 51.34 63.73
CA THR A 33 19.24 52.14 62.50
C THR A 33 20.55 51.80 61.73
N GLN A 34 20.87 52.25 60.50
CA GLN A 34 20.75 53.62 59.92
C GLN A 34 21.21 53.70 58.42
N SER A 35 20.80 54.74 57.66
CA SER A 35 21.44 55.29 56.41
C SER A 35 21.46 54.42 55.12
N LYS A 36 21.41 54.95 53.87
CA LYS A 36 21.32 56.33 53.33
C LYS A 36 20.73 56.34 51.89
N ARG A 37 20.32 57.52 51.42
CA ARG A 37 19.54 57.80 50.17
C ARG A 37 20.45 58.13 48.96
N ARG A 38 20.12 57.68 47.74
CA ARG A 38 20.52 58.25 46.42
C ARG A 38 19.24 58.40 45.59
N VAL A 39 18.75 59.56 45.20
CA VAL A 39 19.32 60.65 44.36
C VAL A 39 19.40 60.24 42.88
N MET A 40 18.46 60.79 42.12
CA MET A 40 18.30 60.72 40.68
C MET A 40 19.18 61.78 40.00
N PHE A 41 19.79 61.49 38.86
CA PHE A 41 20.46 62.48 38.02
C PHE A 41 19.98 62.39 36.56
N PHE A 42 19.70 63.55 36.00
CA PHE A 42 19.26 63.77 34.62
C PHE A 42 20.49 64.09 33.76
N VAL A 43 20.57 63.55 32.54
CA VAL A 43 21.56 64.02 31.55
C VAL A 43 20.88 64.21 30.19
N LYS A 44 20.98 65.44 29.70
CA LYS A 44 20.57 65.99 28.39
C LYS A 44 21.58 67.13 28.14
N CYS A 45 22.10 67.43 26.95
CA CYS A 45 21.82 67.03 25.57
C CYS A 45 23.17 66.97 24.79
N LEU A 46 23.14 66.59 23.51
CA LEU A 46 23.63 67.48 22.43
C LEU A 46 22.98 67.07 21.09
N GLN A 47 22.89 67.99 20.12
CA GLN A 47 22.10 67.80 18.90
C GLN A 47 22.90 68.16 17.64
N GLY A 48 22.86 67.26 16.65
CA GLY A 48 22.96 67.56 15.20
C GLY A 48 24.28 67.15 14.51
N PRO A 49 24.27 66.88 13.18
CA PRO A 49 23.17 67.07 12.22
C PRO A 49 22.65 65.76 11.58
N SER A 50 21.78 65.92 10.59
CA SER A 50 20.99 64.93 9.83
C SER A 50 21.76 63.96 8.92
N THR A 51 21.31 62.70 8.90
CA THR A 51 21.21 61.88 7.67
C THR A 51 19.95 61.00 7.74
N GLU A 52 19.29 60.78 6.62
CA GLU A 52 18.18 59.82 6.49
C GLU A 52 18.66 58.37 6.69
N ASN A 53 17.84 57.55 7.36
CA ASN A 53 17.41 56.27 6.78
C ASN A 53 16.27 55.65 7.59
N THR A 54 15.06 55.74 7.03
CA THR A 54 14.06 54.68 7.20
C THR A 54 14.59 53.42 6.52
N LYS A 55 14.76 52.31 7.25
CA LYS A 55 14.81 50.89 6.82
C LYS A 55 15.49 50.04 7.91
N GLU A 56 14.71 49.45 8.80
CA GLU A 56 15.14 48.28 9.60
C GLU A 56 13.95 47.35 9.93
N GLU A 57 12.71 47.84 9.92
CA GLU A 57 11.49 47.03 10.13
C GLU A 57 11.08 46.15 8.92
N THR A 58 11.72 46.27 7.75
CA THR A 58 11.25 45.61 6.50
C THR A 58 11.80 44.21 6.29
N GLU A 59 12.93 43.83 6.89
CA GLU A 59 13.57 42.53 6.61
C GLU A 59 12.92 41.36 7.39
N GLU A 60 12.54 41.57 8.65
CA GLU A 60 11.93 40.53 9.49
C GLU A 60 10.54 40.08 8.99
N GLU A 61 9.69 41.03 8.58
CA GLU A 61 8.40 40.73 7.95
C GLU A 61 8.56 40.01 6.59
N SER A 62 9.60 40.34 5.81
CA SER A 62 9.85 39.72 4.50
C SER A 62 10.24 38.24 4.60
N PHE A 63 10.95 37.86 5.66
CA PHE A 63 11.42 36.49 5.86
C PHE A 63 10.33 35.58 6.45
N ILE A 64 9.51 36.10 7.38
CA ILE A 64 8.37 35.37 7.94
C ILE A 64 7.27 35.16 6.88
N SER A 65 7.00 36.17 6.04
CA SER A 65 6.04 36.03 4.94
C SER A 65 6.48 35.04 3.87
N THR A 66 7.77 35.02 3.47
CA THR A 66 8.27 34.02 2.51
C THR A 66 8.28 32.58 3.06
N LEU A 67 8.62 32.38 4.34
CA LEU A 67 8.54 31.07 4.98
C LEU A 67 7.09 30.55 5.09
N SER A 68 6.14 31.42 5.47
CA SER A 68 4.71 31.09 5.54
C SER A 68 4.11 30.79 4.15
N GLN A 69 4.51 31.53 3.12
CA GLN A 69 4.05 31.30 1.74
C GLN A 69 4.58 29.97 1.18
N SER A 70 5.81 29.56 1.55
CA SER A 70 6.45 28.33 1.10
C SER A 70 5.78 27.06 1.66
N SER A 71 5.39 27.06 2.94
CA SER A 71 4.72 25.90 3.56
C SER A 71 3.30 25.70 3.01
N ILE A 72 2.53 26.79 2.87
CA ILE A 72 1.18 26.76 2.27
C ILE A 72 1.23 26.21 0.83
N TRP A 73 2.21 26.61 0.02
CA TRP A 73 2.37 26.08 -1.34
C TRP A 73 2.69 24.58 -1.33
N THR A 74 3.56 24.13 -0.41
CA THR A 74 3.88 22.71 -0.22
C THR A 74 2.66 21.89 0.18
N TYR A 75 1.83 22.37 1.12
CA TYR A 75 0.62 21.67 1.54
C TYR A 75 -0.44 21.58 0.42
N ASN A 76 -0.57 22.61 -0.41
CA ASN A 76 -1.43 22.57 -1.60
C ASN A 76 -0.90 21.61 -2.68
N LEU A 77 0.42 21.55 -2.88
CA LEU A 77 1.06 20.58 -3.77
C LEU A 77 0.82 19.14 -3.28
N CYS A 78 1.00 18.89 -1.98
CA CYS A 78 0.69 17.61 -1.35
C CYS A 78 -0.81 17.26 -1.48
N ALA A 79 -1.71 18.24 -1.33
CA ALA A 79 -3.14 18.05 -1.53
C ALA A 79 -3.47 17.57 -2.96
N GLY A 80 -2.90 18.23 -3.96
CA GLY A 80 -3.09 17.91 -5.39
C GLY A 80 -2.49 16.57 -5.79
N ILE A 81 -1.23 16.29 -5.44
CA ILE A 81 -0.58 15.01 -5.74
C ILE A 81 -1.30 13.87 -5.00
N GLY A 82 -1.73 14.09 -3.76
CA GLY A 82 -2.56 13.16 -3.00
C GLY A 82 -3.88 12.83 -3.71
N ALA A 83 -4.56 13.82 -4.28
CA ALA A 83 -5.79 13.60 -5.04
C ALA A 83 -5.55 12.78 -6.33
N VAL A 84 -4.45 13.02 -7.05
CA VAL A 84 -4.08 12.22 -8.24
C VAL A 84 -3.80 10.77 -7.86
N GLY A 85 -3.01 10.53 -6.81
CA GLY A 85 -2.72 9.18 -6.32
C GLY A 85 -3.97 8.47 -5.77
N PHE A 86 -4.91 9.19 -5.16
CA PHE A 86 -6.20 8.66 -4.73
C PHE A 86 -7.04 8.18 -5.93
N LEU A 87 -7.09 8.94 -7.02
CA LEU A 87 -7.81 8.55 -8.23
C LEU A 87 -7.16 7.36 -8.94
N GLU A 88 -5.82 7.35 -9.05
CA GLU A 88 -5.04 6.23 -9.60
C GLU A 88 -5.33 4.93 -8.82
N THR A 89 -5.13 4.96 -7.51
CA THR A 89 -5.26 3.78 -6.65
C THR A 89 -6.72 3.38 -6.42
N GLY A 90 -7.67 4.33 -6.49
CA GLY A 90 -9.09 4.06 -6.54
C GLY A 90 -9.51 3.32 -7.82
N TYR A 91 -8.97 3.70 -8.99
CA TYR A 91 -9.17 2.98 -10.25
C TYR A 91 -8.61 1.55 -10.19
N LEU A 92 -7.39 1.36 -9.69
CA LEU A 92 -6.82 0.02 -9.49
C LEU A 92 -7.61 -0.83 -8.47
N THR A 93 -8.15 -0.20 -7.43
CA THR A 93 -9.04 -0.86 -6.45
C THR A 93 -10.31 -1.35 -7.12
N TYR A 94 -10.94 -0.50 -7.94
CA TYR A 94 -12.13 -0.86 -8.72
C TYR A 94 -11.85 -2.08 -9.61
N LEU A 95 -10.80 -2.03 -10.44
CA LEU A 95 -10.41 -3.15 -11.32
C LEU A 95 -10.19 -4.46 -10.55
N LYS A 96 -9.49 -4.40 -9.40
CA LYS A 96 -9.19 -5.56 -8.57
C LYS A 96 -10.45 -6.18 -7.95
N VAL A 97 -11.46 -5.37 -7.63
CA VAL A 97 -12.75 -5.82 -7.06
C VAL A 97 -13.70 -6.32 -8.15
N THR A 98 -13.67 -5.76 -9.35
CA THR A 98 -14.52 -6.21 -10.49
C THR A 98 -13.90 -7.32 -11.33
N GLY A 99 -12.67 -7.74 -11.05
CA GLY A 99 -11.94 -8.73 -11.85
C GLY A 99 -11.68 -8.27 -13.29
N THR A 100 -11.58 -6.95 -13.51
CA THR A 100 -11.41 -6.34 -14.83
C THR A 100 -9.93 -6.07 -15.11
N GLU A 101 -9.47 -6.37 -16.32
CA GLU A 101 -8.07 -6.14 -16.71
C GLU A 101 -7.70 -4.66 -16.77
N ALA A 102 -6.45 -4.35 -16.41
CA ALA A 102 -5.93 -2.99 -16.44
C ALA A 102 -5.45 -2.60 -17.85
N PHE A 103 -6.01 -1.51 -18.39
CA PHE A 103 -5.54 -0.93 -19.65
C PHE A 103 -4.18 -0.26 -19.44
N CYS A 104 -3.11 -0.77 -20.05
CA CYS A 104 -1.76 -0.21 -19.88
C CYS A 104 -1.31 0.54 -21.14
N PRO A 105 -1.25 1.90 -21.12
CA PRO A 105 -1.04 2.71 -22.32
C PRO A 105 0.40 2.75 -22.84
N ILE A 106 1.38 2.23 -22.09
CA ILE A 106 2.81 2.33 -22.40
C ILE A 106 3.47 0.96 -22.17
N GLY A 107 3.89 0.32 -23.26
CA GLY A 107 4.55 -0.99 -23.27
C GLY A 107 3.55 -2.16 -23.29
N GLY A 108 3.72 -3.08 -24.25
CA GLY A 108 2.86 -4.26 -24.45
C GLY A 108 3.06 -5.38 -23.43
N GLY A 109 3.37 -5.04 -22.18
CA GLY A 109 3.39 -5.97 -21.05
C GLY A 109 2.11 -5.82 -20.24
N SER A 110 1.49 -6.93 -19.84
CA SER A 110 0.31 -6.93 -19.01
C SER A 110 0.63 -6.47 -17.59
N CYS A 111 0.09 -5.33 -17.16
CA CYS A 111 0.10 -4.98 -15.74
C CYS A 111 -0.72 -5.99 -14.90
N THR A 112 -1.54 -6.82 -15.55
CA THR A 112 -2.39 -7.84 -14.92
C THR A 112 -1.58 -8.83 -14.08
N ASP A 113 -0.41 -9.29 -14.56
CA ASP A 113 0.43 -10.26 -13.86
C ASP A 113 0.88 -9.72 -12.48
N ILE A 114 1.30 -8.46 -12.46
CA ILE A 114 1.74 -7.76 -11.26
C ILE A 114 0.55 -7.48 -10.33
N LEU A 115 -0.56 -6.97 -10.89
CA LEU A 115 -1.78 -6.63 -10.14
C LEU A 115 -2.56 -7.86 -9.64
N ASN A 116 -2.31 -9.05 -10.20
CA ASN A 116 -2.91 -10.32 -9.77
C ASN A 116 -1.98 -11.25 -9.00
N SER A 117 -0.67 -10.96 -8.94
CA SER A 117 0.27 -11.65 -8.06
C SER A 117 -0.07 -11.51 -6.56
N ASP A 118 0.49 -12.40 -5.74
CA ASP A 118 0.42 -12.36 -4.27
C ASP A 118 0.89 -11.00 -3.71
N TYR A 119 1.85 -10.35 -4.39
CA TYR A 119 2.40 -9.05 -4.00
C TYR A 119 1.37 -7.90 -4.13
N ALA A 120 0.26 -8.10 -4.84
CA ALA A 120 -0.85 -7.15 -4.92
C ALA A 120 -1.74 -7.14 -3.67
N THR A 121 -1.45 -7.95 -2.65
CA THR A 121 -2.15 -7.94 -1.36
C THR A 121 -1.20 -7.84 -0.18
N VAL A 122 -1.58 -7.11 0.87
CA VAL A 122 -0.80 -6.95 2.11
C VAL A 122 -1.72 -7.28 3.28
N PHE A 123 -1.36 -8.28 4.08
CA PHE A 123 -2.24 -8.89 5.10
C PHE A 123 -3.64 -9.26 4.57
N GLY A 124 -3.74 -9.73 3.32
CA GLY A 124 -5.00 -10.07 2.65
C GLY A 124 -5.82 -8.86 2.15
N VAL A 125 -5.39 -7.62 2.43
CA VAL A 125 -6.02 -6.41 1.91
C VAL A 125 -5.41 -6.05 0.56
N PRO A 126 -6.19 -5.71 -0.49
CA PRO A 126 -5.64 -5.24 -1.76
C PRO A 126 -4.72 -4.03 -1.56
N LEU A 127 -3.49 -4.13 -2.06
CA LEU A 127 -2.51 -3.04 -2.05
C LEU A 127 -3.05 -1.70 -2.62
N PRO A 128 -3.81 -1.66 -3.74
CA PRO A 128 -4.37 -0.39 -4.20
C PRO A 128 -5.38 0.24 -3.22
N LEU A 129 -6.07 -0.54 -2.38
CA LEU A 129 -6.96 0.01 -1.35
C LEU A 129 -6.16 0.69 -0.23
N ILE A 130 -5.02 0.11 0.16
CA ILE A 130 -4.07 0.73 1.09
C ILE A 130 -3.53 2.03 0.48
N GLY A 131 -3.13 2.00 -0.79
CA GLY A 131 -2.73 3.20 -1.55
C GLY A 131 -3.79 4.29 -1.53
N MET A 132 -5.05 3.93 -1.81
CA MET A 132 -6.19 4.85 -1.82
C MET A 132 -6.38 5.53 -0.46
N THR A 133 -6.32 4.77 0.64
CA THR A 133 -6.41 5.37 1.99
C THR A 133 -5.22 6.28 2.30
N ALA A 134 -3.98 5.89 1.96
CA ALA A 134 -2.79 6.70 2.22
C ALA A 134 -2.78 8.01 1.42
N TYR A 135 -3.05 7.96 0.12
CA TYR A 135 -3.16 9.15 -0.74
C TYR A 135 -4.34 10.06 -0.34
N GLY A 136 -5.48 9.48 0.06
CA GLY A 136 -6.62 10.22 0.58
C GLY A 136 -6.31 10.95 1.90
N LEU A 137 -5.55 10.32 2.80
CA LEU A 137 -5.08 10.96 4.04
C LEU A 137 -4.10 12.10 3.75
N VAL A 138 -3.12 11.91 2.85
CA VAL A 138 -2.22 12.98 2.40
C VAL A 138 -3.00 14.15 1.82
N SER A 139 -3.98 13.87 0.95
CA SER A 139 -4.78 14.93 0.32
C SER A 139 -5.58 15.72 1.37
N SER A 140 -6.23 15.00 2.30
CA SER A 140 -7.01 15.60 3.39
C SER A 140 -6.15 16.43 4.34
N LEU A 141 -4.99 15.90 4.76
CA LEU A 141 -4.06 16.61 5.64
C LEU A 141 -3.46 17.84 4.96
N GLY A 142 -3.10 17.78 3.67
CA GLY A 142 -2.64 18.94 2.91
C GLY A 142 -3.69 20.05 2.83
N LEU A 143 -4.96 19.69 2.59
CA LEU A 143 -6.06 20.66 2.58
C LEU A 143 -6.35 21.26 3.97
N LEU A 144 -6.18 20.48 5.05
CA LEU A 144 -6.34 20.96 6.42
C LEU A 144 -5.18 21.90 6.82
N LEU A 145 -3.94 21.52 6.53
CA LEU A 145 -2.74 22.33 6.80
C LEU A 145 -2.69 23.62 5.96
N SER A 146 -3.26 23.62 4.76
CA SER A 146 -3.39 24.84 3.94
C SER A 146 -4.50 25.81 4.43
N ARG A 147 -5.38 25.40 5.35
CA ARG A 147 -6.47 26.26 5.84
C ARG A 147 -6.03 27.02 7.09
N THR A 148 -6.23 28.34 7.06
CA THR A 148 -5.97 29.25 8.19
C THR A 148 -6.86 29.01 9.42
N ASN A 149 -7.95 28.24 9.28
CA ASN A 149 -8.85 27.88 10.36
C ASN A 149 -8.65 26.41 10.74
N PHE A 150 -7.67 26.15 11.60
CA PHE A 150 -7.36 24.81 12.08
C PHE A 150 -8.45 24.30 13.05
N PRO A 151 -8.95 23.06 12.93
CA PRO A 151 -9.82 22.46 13.94
C PRO A 151 -9.05 22.30 15.27
N SER A 152 -9.72 22.64 16.39
CA SER A 152 -9.14 22.96 17.71
C SER A 152 -8.42 21.83 18.47
N GLY A 153 -8.00 20.76 17.81
CA GLY A 153 -7.35 19.59 18.42
C GLY A 153 -6.05 19.11 17.73
N LEU A 154 -5.72 19.60 16.53
CA LEU A 154 -4.48 19.24 15.83
C LEU A 154 -3.64 20.50 15.60
N GLY A 155 -2.48 20.61 16.24
CA GLY A 155 -1.54 21.71 15.97
C GLY A 155 -0.81 21.54 14.64
N GLU A 156 -0.43 22.65 14.01
CA GLU A 156 0.29 22.65 12.72
C GLU A 156 1.54 21.75 12.74
N ALA A 157 2.37 21.85 13.79
CA ALA A 157 3.55 21.01 13.98
C ALA A 157 3.23 19.50 14.04
N ASN A 158 2.11 19.13 14.68
CA ASN A 158 1.65 17.74 14.74
C ASN A 158 1.15 17.27 13.37
N GLY A 159 0.38 18.11 12.67
CA GLY A 159 -0.09 17.82 11.30
C GLY A 159 1.06 17.63 10.32
N ARG A 160 2.08 18.50 10.38
CA ARG A 160 3.31 18.43 9.58
C ARG A 160 4.10 17.15 9.86
N LEU A 161 4.24 16.77 11.14
CA LEU A 161 4.94 15.54 11.53
C LEU A 161 4.18 14.26 11.10
N ILE A 162 2.85 14.27 11.19
CA ILE A 162 2.00 13.19 10.67
C ILE A 162 2.13 13.08 9.14
N LEU A 163 2.05 14.21 8.42
CA LEU A 163 2.18 14.25 6.96
C LEU A 163 3.57 13.76 6.50
N LEU A 164 4.63 14.15 7.21
CA LEU A 164 5.98 13.62 6.98
C LEU A 164 6.03 12.11 7.21
N GLY A 165 5.48 11.61 8.33
CA GLY A 165 5.47 10.17 8.62
C GLY A 165 4.73 9.34 7.57
N ILE A 166 3.57 9.81 7.10
CA ILE A 166 2.79 9.17 6.03
C ILE A 166 3.58 9.18 4.71
N THR A 167 4.12 10.32 4.29
CA THR A 167 4.86 10.42 3.02
C THR A 167 6.16 9.61 3.02
N THR A 168 6.89 9.54 4.14
CA THR A 168 8.03 8.61 4.31
C THR A 168 7.60 7.15 4.23
N SER A 169 6.46 6.78 4.86
CA SER A 169 5.93 5.42 4.80
C SER A 169 5.58 5.03 3.35
N MET A 170 4.93 5.94 2.62
CA MET A 170 4.56 5.73 1.21
C MET A 170 5.80 5.60 0.31
N ALA A 171 6.79 6.50 0.43
CA ALA A 171 8.02 6.42 -0.34
C ALA A 171 8.83 5.14 -0.02
N THR A 172 8.86 4.72 1.25
CA THR A 172 9.50 3.45 1.67
C THR A 172 8.81 2.25 1.05
N ALA A 173 7.47 2.18 1.13
CA ALA A 173 6.69 1.10 0.53
C ALA A 173 6.86 1.07 -1.00
N SER A 174 6.78 2.21 -1.67
CA SER A 174 7.03 2.33 -3.11
C SER A 174 8.44 1.89 -3.51
N GLY A 175 9.46 2.20 -2.72
CA GLY A 175 10.82 1.70 -2.92
C GLY A 175 10.92 0.18 -2.78
N TYR A 176 10.23 -0.40 -1.79
CA TYR A 176 10.14 -1.85 -1.62
C TYR A 176 9.42 -2.55 -2.79
N PHE A 177 8.32 -1.98 -3.29
CA PHE A 177 7.62 -2.52 -4.45
C PHE A 177 8.43 -2.37 -5.74
N LEU A 178 9.18 -1.27 -5.91
CA LEU A 178 10.11 -1.12 -7.03
C LEU A 178 11.24 -2.16 -6.99
N TYR A 179 11.75 -2.49 -5.80
CA TYR A 179 12.70 -3.59 -5.59
C TYR A 179 12.08 -4.95 -5.97
N LEU A 180 10.83 -5.23 -5.58
CA LEU A 180 10.14 -6.46 -5.98
C LEU A 180 9.91 -6.52 -7.50
N LEU A 181 9.48 -5.44 -8.14
CA LEU A 181 9.34 -5.37 -9.60
C LEU A 181 10.65 -5.71 -10.32
N SER A 182 11.75 -5.12 -9.87
CA SER A 182 13.09 -5.34 -10.44
C SER A 182 13.63 -6.77 -10.23
N THR A 183 13.21 -7.47 -9.18
CA THR A 183 13.80 -8.77 -8.77
C THR A 183 12.91 -9.99 -8.93
N LYS A 184 11.58 -9.82 -8.95
CA LYS A 184 10.59 -10.90 -9.08
C LYS A 184 9.88 -10.92 -10.43
N PHE A 185 9.82 -9.78 -11.12
CA PHE A 185 9.05 -9.60 -12.36
C PHE A 185 9.96 -9.21 -13.53
N THR A 186 11.08 -9.92 -13.69
CA THR A 186 12.07 -9.67 -14.75
C THR A 186 11.45 -9.83 -16.14
N GLY A 187 11.23 -8.72 -16.84
CA GLY A 187 10.63 -8.68 -18.18
C GLY A 187 9.21 -8.09 -18.22
N ALA A 188 8.53 -7.95 -17.09
CA ALA A 188 7.24 -7.26 -17.00
C ALA A 188 7.43 -5.79 -16.59
N SER A 189 6.49 -4.93 -16.98
CA SER A 189 6.51 -3.50 -16.62
C SER A 189 5.08 -3.01 -16.37
N CYS A 190 4.88 -2.30 -15.25
CA CYS A 190 3.57 -1.75 -14.88
C CYS A 190 3.65 -0.22 -14.81
N SER A 191 3.04 0.45 -15.78
CA SER A 191 3.00 1.92 -15.87
C SER A 191 2.37 2.56 -14.64
N TYR A 192 1.31 1.97 -14.08
CA TYR A 192 0.69 2.41 -12.82
C TYR A 192 1.63 2.28 -11.61
N CYS A 193 2.40 1.19 -11.48
CA CYS A 193 3.37 1.09 -10.38
C CYS A 193 4.45 2.18 -10.47
N PHE A 194 4.94 2.51 -11.67
CA PHE A 194 5.90 3.60 -11.86
C PHE A 194 5.29 4.99 -11.59
N LEU A 195 4.03 5.22 -11.97
CA LEU A 195 3.32 6.46 -11.65
C LEU A 195 3.17 6.61 -10.13
N SER A 196 2.70 5.59 -9.43
CA SER A 196 2.57 5.65 -7.96
C SER A 196 3.92 5.82 -7.24
N VAL A 197 5.01 5.24 -7.77
CA VAL A 197 6.39 5.52 -7.29
C VAL A 197 6.75 6.99 -7.50
N ALA A 198 6.46 7.56 -8.67
CA ALA A 198 6.76 8.98 -8.94
C ALA A 198 5.96 9.92 -8.01
N LEU A 199 4.68 9.64 -7.77
CA LEU A 199 3.83 10.43 -6.89
C LEU A 199 4.31 10.37 -5.43
N SER A 200 4.59 9.18 -4.89
CA SER A 200 5.02 9.02 -3.49
C SER A 200 6.40 9.63 -3.20
N PHE A 201 7.38 9.46 -4.10
CA PHE A 201 8.68 10.10 -3.96
C PHE A 201 8.59 11.63 -4.12
N THR A 202 7.72 12.14 -4.99
CA THR A 202 7.52 13.60 -5.13
C THR A 202 6.94 14.21 -3.85
N LEU A 203 5.96 13.55 -3.22
CA LEU A 203 5.41 13.96 -1.92
C LEU A 203 6.49 14.00 -0.83
N PHE A 204 7.30 12.95 -0.72
CA PHE A 204 8.38 12.88 0.26
C PHE A 204 9.45 13.96 0.03
N ILE A 205 9.87 14.19 -1.21
CA ILE A 205 10.82 15.26 -1.57
C ILE A 205 10.25 16.65 -1.29
N ALA A 206 8.95 16.87 -1.52
CA ALA A 206 8.29 18.14 -1.20
C ALA A 206 8.34 18.41 0.31
N MET A 207 7.99 17.42 1.14
CA MET A 207 8.09 17.54 2.61
C MET A 207 9.53 17.74 3.08
N LEU A 208 10.52 17.03 2.51
CA LEU A 208 11.93 17.22 2.86
C LEU A 208 12.47 18.61 2.49
N LYS A 209 11.92 19.28 1.47
CA LYS A 209 12.32 20.65 1.10
C LYS A 209 11.72 21.71 2.03
N ASP A 210 10.51 21.47 2.52
CA ASP A 210 9.84 22.30 3.52
C ASP A 210 10.53 22.21 4.89
N LEU A 211 11.00 21.01 5.27
CA LEU A 211 11.75 20.77 6.50
C LEU A 211 13.20 21.26 6.38
N GLY A 212 13.53 22.34 7.07
CA GLY A 212 14.91 22.84 7.13
C GLY A 212 15.91 21.81 7.66
N TRP A 213 17.17 21.89 7.21
CA TRP A 213 18.23 20.91 7.51
C TRP A 213 18.47 20.59 9.00
N GLN A 214 18.13 21.49 9.92
CA GLN A 214 18.23 21.23 11.37
C GLN A 214 17.07 20.36 11.86
N GLU A 215 15.85 20.60 11.37
CA GLU A 215 14.67 19.79 11.68
C GLU A 215 14.85 18.35 11.18
N ILE A 216 15.38 18.19 9.95
CA ILE A 216 15.70 16.88 9.36
C ILE A 216 16.60 16.07 10.29
N LYS A 217 17.69 16.67 10.82
CA LYS A 217 18.63 15.97 11.72
C LYS A 217 17.97 15.50 13.01
N ASN A 218 17.04 16.30 13.56
CA ASN A 218 16.31 15.92 14.78
C ASN A 218 15.29 14.81 14.50
N MET A 219 14.67 14.81 13.32
CA MET A 219 13.61 13.85 12.96
C MET A 219 14.11 12.59 12.25
N VAL A 220 15.38 12.54 11.80
CA VAL A 220 15.92 11.42 10.99
C VAL A 220 15.81 10.07 11.70
N GLY A 221 16.03 10.02 13.02
CA GLY A 221 15.89 8.79 13.80
C GLY A 221 14.46 8.23 13.78
N LEU A 222 13.46 9.11 13.85
CA LEU A 222 12.04 8.74 13.74
C LEU A 222 11.70 8.27 12.31
N GLN A 223 12.23 8.93 11.27
CA GLN A 223 11.99 8.51 9.89
C GLN A 223 12.66 7.17 9.55
N ILE A 224 13.86 6.89 10.07
CA ILE A 224 14.51 5.59 9.95
C ILE A 224 13.70 4.51 10.69
N LEU A 225 13.17 4.81 11.88
CA LEU A 225 12.27 3.91 12.61
C LEU A 225 11.02 3.58 11.79
N VAL A 226 10.33 4.61 11.27
CA VAL A 226 9.13 4.45 10.43
C VAL A 226 9.43 3.63 9.17
N ALA A 227 10.52 3.93 8.46
CA ALA A 227 10.92 3.17 7.29
C ALA A 227 11.24 1.71 7.64
N GLY A 228 11.97 1.47 8.73
CA GLY A 228 12.28 0.13 9.23
C GLY A 228 11.02 -0.67 9.60
N LEU A 229 10.04 -0.02 10.24
CA LEU A 229 8.74 -0.63 10.57
C LEU A 229 7.94 -0.96 9.31
N VAL A 230 7.92 -0.09 8.30
CA VAL A 230 7.24 -0.35 7.02
C VAL A 230 7.89 -1.51 6.28
N VAL A 231 9.22 -1.55 6.16
CA VAL A 231 9.94 -2.68 5.55
C VAL A 231 9.70 -3.97 6.33
N ALA A 232 9.74 -3.94 7.66
CA ALA A 232 9.47 -5.10 8.50
C ALA A 232 8.01 -5.59 8.34
N ALA A 233 7.04 -4.69 8.29
CA ALA A 233 5.62 -5.02 8.10
C ALA A 233 5.35 -5.61 6.71
N LEU A 234 5.92 -5.03 5.64
CA LEU A 234 5.80 -5.57 4.28
C LEU A 234 6.48 -6.93 4.15
N ASN A 235 7.70 -7.07 4.67
CA ASN A 235 8.42 -8.33 4.67
C ASN A 235 7.68 -9.41 5.48
N THR A 236 7.16 -9.07 6.66
CA THR A 236 6.34 -9.98 7.47
C THR A 236 5.04 -10.34 6.77
N SER A 237 4.38 -9.38 6.12
CA SER A 237 3.22 -9.64 5.26
C SER A 237 3.59 -10.67 4.21
N TYR A 238 4.58 -10.43 3.35
CA TYR A 238 4.89 -11.33 2.23
C TYR A 238 5.49 -12.68 2.65
N ILE A 239 6.08 -12.79 3.84
CA ILE A 239 6.46 -14.09 4.44
C ILE A 239 5.23 -14.85 4.97
N THR A 240 4.21 -14.14 5.47
CA THR A 240 3.00 -14.71 6.08
C THR A 240 1.82 -14.87 5.10
N SER A 241 1.84 -14.11 4.00
CA SER A 241 0.84 -14.06 2.93
C SER A 241 1.30 -14.76 1.66
N GLN A 242 2.49 -15.36 1.65
CA GLN A 242 2.59 -16.65 0.98
C GLN A 242 1.48 -17.55 1.56
N PRO A 243 0.73 -18.30 0.74
CA PRO A 243 -0.15 -19.34 1.28
C PRO A 243 0.68 -20.22 2.21
N VAL A 244 0.07 -20.79 3.26
CA VAL A 244 0.77 -21.52 4.34
C VAL A 244 1.48 -22.77 3.81
N VAL A 245 2.64 -22.55 3.18
CA VAL A 245 3.79 -23.43 3.21
C VAL A 245 4.44 -23.09 4.54
N ALA A 246 4.01 -23.82 5.57
CA ALA A 246 4.71 -23.81 6.84
C ALA A 246 6.22 -23.98 6.57
N SER A 247 7.04 -23.30 7.38
CA SER A 247 8.47 -23.54 7.60
C SER A 247 9.06 -24.68 6.76
N PHE A 248 10.03 -24.38 5.87
CA PHE A 248 10.70 -25.29 4.92
C PHE A 248 11.39 -26.56 5.53
N ASN A 249 11.09 -26.90 6.78
CA ASN A 249 11.37 -28.19 7.39
C ASN A 249 10.26 -29.22 7.17
N ASP A 250 8.97 -28.85 7.08
CA ASP A 250 7.82 -29.77 7.09
C ASP A 250 6.81 -29.53 5.95
N VAL A 251 7.26 -29.63 4.70
CA VAL A 251 6.33 -29.64 3.54
C VAL A 251 5.61 -30.99 3.51
N TYR A 252 4.28 -30.98 3.65
CA TYR A 252 3.36 -32.07 3.29
C TYR A 252 2.04 -31.49 2.76
N LEU A 253 1.88 -31.53 1.45
CA LEU A 253 0.66 -31.24 0.69
C LEU A 253 0.12 -32.59 0.19
N PRO A 254 -0.90 -33.20 0.83
CA PRO A 254 -1.51 -34.41 0.32
C PRO A 254 -2.17 -34.13 -1.04
N PHE A 255 -2.15 -35.13 -1.91
CA PHE A 255 -2.93 -35.08 -3.15
C PHE A 255 -4.43 -34.91 -2.83
N TYR A 256 -5.09 -34.05 -3.59
CA TYR A 256 -6.55 -33.91 -3.57
C TYR A 256 -7.06 -33.78 -5.01
N GLU A 257 -8.24 -34.35 -5.28
CA GLU A 257 -8.89 -34.18 -6.57
C GLU A 257 -9.53 -32.79 -6.67
N THR A 258 -9.35 -32.12 -7.80
CA THR A 258 -9.98 -30.83 -8.07
C THR A 258 -11.37 -31.02 -8.67
N THR A 259 -12.36 -30.34 -8.09
CA THR A 259 -13.75 -30.37 -8.59
C THR A 259 -13.91 -29.47 -9.81
N ILE A 260 -14.52 -29.99 -10.87
CA ILE A 260 -14.91 -29.24 -12.05
C ILE A 260 -16.42 -29.02 -11.97
N GLU A 261 -16.85 -27.77 -11.97
CA GLU A 261 -18.23 -27.39 -11.61
C GLU A 261 -19.13 -27.23 -12.83
N LYS A 262 -18.55 -26.79 -13.96
CA LYS A 262 -19.29 -26.45 -15.17
C LYS A 262 -19.56 -27.68 -16.05
N PRO A 263 -20.76 -27.83 -16.62
CA PRO A 263 -21.02 -28.83 -17.66
C PRO A 263 -20.25 -28.48 -18.94
N SER A 264 -19.94 -29.50 -19.71
CA SER A 264 -19.17 -29.38 -20.96
C SER A 264 -20.06 -28.91 -22.10
N SER A 265 -19.53 -28.04 -22.95
CA SER A 265 -20.19 -27.71 -24.22
C SER A 265 -20.02 -28.85 -25.25
N PRO A 266 -20.89 -28.95 -26.28
CA PRO A 266 -20.70 -29.88 -27.39
C PRO A 266 -19.33 -29.73 -28.08
N LEU A 267 -18.85 -28.48 -28.22
CA LEU A 267 -17.52 -28.18 -28.73
C LEU A 267 -16.41 -28.74 -27.83
N ALA A 268 -16.50 -28.55 -26.52
CA ALA A 268 -15.54 -29.09 -25.56
C ALA A 268 -15.49 -30.63 -25.60
N LEU A 269 -16.64 -31.28 -25.74
CA LEU A 269 -16.75 -32.74 -25.89
C LEU A 269 -16.10 -33.24 -27.19
N SER A 270 -16.42 -32.67 -28.34
CA SER A 270 -15.78 -33.05 -29.61
C SER A 270 -14.27 -32.77 -29.62
N LEU A 271 -13.85 -31.59 -29.13
CA LEU A 271 -12.43 -31.24 -29.05
C LEU A 271 -11.66 -32.17 -28.09
N ALA A 272 -12.22 -32.52 -26.93
CA ALA A 272 -11.57 -33.47 -26.02
C ALA A 272 -11.47 -34.88 -26.62
N LYS A 273 -12.53 -35.37 -27.29
CA LYS A 273 -12.51 -36.64 -28.04
C LYS A 273 -11.39 -36.63 -29.09
N HIS A 274 -11.26 -35.54 -29.85
CA HIS A 274 -10.21 -35.37 -30.87
C HIS A 274 -8.80 -35.30 -30.27
N LEU A 275 -8.61 -34.50 -29.21
CA LEU A 275 -7.33 -34.40 -28.52
C LEU A 275 -6.85 -35.78 -28.05
N ARG A 276 -7.73 -36.59 -27.43
CA ARG A 276 -7.40 -37.98 -27.09
C ARG A 276 -7.11 -38.84 -28.32
N SER A 277 -7.86 -38.70 -29.42
CA SER A 277 -7.65 -39.52 -30.63
C SER A 277 -6.30 -39.27 -31.31
N VAL A 278 -5.78 -38.03 -31.27
CA VAL A 278 -4.43 -37.67 -31.74
C VAL A 278 -3.33 -37.88 -30.69
N GLY A 279 -3.66 -38.44 -29.52
CA GLY A 279 -2.72 -38.70 -28.43
C GLY A 279 -2.19 -37.45 -27.72
N ALA A 280 -2.93 -36.34 -27.78
CA ALA A 280 -2.60 -35.11 -27.07
C ALA A 280 -2.71 -35.29 -25.56
N LYS A 281 -1.66 -34.88 -24.83
CA LYS A 281 -1.59 -35.01 -23.37
C LYS A 281 -1.50 -33.66 -22.69
N MET A 282 -2.20 -33.52 -21.57
CA MET A 282 -2.10 -32.36 -20.69
C MET A 282 -1.36 -32.76 -19.41
N TYR A 283 -0.18 -32.21 -19.20
CA TYR A 283 0.63 -32.42 -18.00
C TYR A 283 0.33 -31.29 -17.00
N GLY A 284 0.11 -31.64 -15.73
CA GLY A 284 -0.21 -30.68 -14.69
C GLY A 284 0.10 -31.18 -13.29
N ALA A 285 -0.27 -30.35 -12.31
CA ALA A 285 -0.15 -30.66 -10.89
C ALA A 285 -1.49 -30.40 -10.19
N PHE A 286 -1.84 -31.20 -9.18
CA PHE A 286 -3.15 -31.06 -8.50
C PHE A 286 -3.39 -29.70 -7.83
N TRP A 287 -2.33 -28.97 -7.47
CA TRP A 287 -2.39 -27.63 -6.86
C TRP A 287 -2.29 -26.45 -7.86
N CYS A 288 -2.22 -26.73 -9.15
CA CYS A 288 -1.99 -25.72 -10.20
C CYS A 288 -3.32 -25.05 -10.60
N SER A 289 -3.45 -23.73 -10.33
CA SER A 289 -4.65 -22.93 -10.69
C SER A 289 -4.95 -22.98 -12.19
N HIS A 290 -3.95 -22.67 -13.03
CA HIS A 290 -4.04 -22.73 -14.49
C HIS A 290 -4.41 -24.12 -15.03
N CYS A 291 -4.08 -25.18 -14.29
CA CYS A 291 -4.45 -26.55 -14.66
C CYS A 291 -5.92 -26.84 -14.33
N LEU A 292 -6.46 -26.21 -13.29
CA LEU A 292 -7.88 -26.24 -12.97
C LEU A 292 -8.67 -25.34 -13.93
N GLU A 293 -8.17 -24.15 -14.26
CA GLU A 293 -8.78 -23.21 -15.22
C GLU A 293 -8.91 -23.84 -16.61
N GLN A 294 -7.83 -24.43 -17.14
CA GLN A 294 -7.86 -25.22 -18.37
C GLN A 294 -8.90 -26.35 -18.33
N LYS A 295 -9.01 -27.08 -17.21
CA LYS A 295 -10.03 -28.15 -17.03
C LYS A 295 -11.46 -27.61 -16.93
N GLN A 296 -11.65 -26.45 -16.30
CA GLN A 296 -12.93 -25.75 -16.17
C GLN A 296 -13.41 -25.16 -17.50
N MET A 297 -12.50 -24.82 -18.43
CA MET A 297 -12.88 -24.48 -19.81
C MET A 297 -13.54 -25.68 -20.52
N PHE A 298 -13.02 -26.90 -20.32
CA PHE A 298 -13.59 -28.12 -20.89
C PHE A 298 -14.91 -28.54 -20.22
N GLY A 299 -15.02 -28.43 -18.90
CA GLY A 299 -16.19 -28.91 -18.14
C GLY A 299 -16.08 -30.38 -17.71
N TYR A 300 -16.96 -30.82 -16.81
CA TYR A 300 -16.75 -32.06 -16.04
C TYR A 300 -16.86 -33.37 -16.85
N GLU A 301 -17.56 -33.38 -17.99
CA GLU A 301 -17.59 -34.52 -18.92
C GLU A 301 -16.34 -34.55 -19.80
N ALA A 302 -16.03 -33.45 -20.49
CA ALA A 302 -14.93 -33.37 -21.44
C ALA A 302 -13.56 -33.43 -20.77
N ALA A 303 -13.40 -32.92 -19.54
CA ALA A 303 -12.16 -33.07 -18.79
C ALA A 303 -11.83 -34.53 -18.43
N LYS A 304 -12.83 -35.41 -18.30
CA LYS A 304 -12.64 -36.88 -18.18
C LYS A 304 -12.25 -37.53 -19.52
N ILE A 305 -12.45 -36.82 -20.63
CA ILE A 305 -12.05 -37.24 -21.98
C ILE A 305 -10.63 -36.75 -22.32
N LEU A 306 -10.03 -35.84 -21.54
CA LEU A 306 -8.62 -35.47 -21.71
C LEU A 306 -7.68 -36.56 -21.19
N ASP A 307 -6.54 -36.74 -21.86
CA ASP A 307 -5.42 -37.54 -21.35
C ASP A 307 -4.54 -36.66 -20.45
N TYR A 308 -5.06 -36.40 -19.25
CA TYR A 308 -4.36 -35.67 -18.20
C TYR A 308 -3.32 -36.56 -17.49
N VAL A 309 -2.11 -36.04 -17.33
CA VAL A 309 -1.04 -36.67 -16.55
C VAL A 309 -0.79 -35.83 -15.30
N GLU A 310 -1.12 -36.40 -14.15
CA GLU A 310 -0.77 -35.82 -12.84
C GLU A 310 0.71 -36.04 -12.57
N CYS A 311 1.46 -34.96 -12.41
CA CYS A 311 2.90 -35.02 -12.20
C CYS A 311 3.31 -35.30 -10.75
N PHE A 312 2.37 -35.24 -9.81
CA PHE A 312 2.61 -35.45 -8.37
C PHE A 312 1.46 -36.23 -7.69
N PRO A 313 1.18 -37.47 -8.12
CA PRO A 313 0.02 -38.24 -7.65
C PRO A 313 0.07 -38.58 -6.14
N GLU A 314 1.26 -38.65 -5.57
CA GLU A 314 1.48 -38.96 -4.14
C GLU A 314 1.49 -37.72 -3.23
N GLY A 315 1.12 -36.54 -3.75
CA GLY A 315 1.28 -35.27 -3.05
C GLY A 315 2.69 -34.69 -3.15
N VAL A 316 2.91 -33.55 -2.47
CA VAL A 316 4.21 -32.87 -2.39
C VAL A 316 4.71 -32.86 -0.96
N PHE A 317 5.90 -33.41 -0.75
CA PHE A 317 6.59 -33.40 0.52
C PHE A 317 8.09 -33.23 0.32
N LYS A 318 8.84 -33.11 1.43
CA LYS A 318 10.28 -32.92 1.39
C LYS A 318 10.99 -34.07 0.67
N GLY A 319 11.57 -33.78 -0.49
CA GLY A 319 12.24 -34.77 -1.34
C GLY A 319 11.36 -35.47 -2.37
N THR A 320 10.07 -35.09 -2.49
CA THR A 320 9.22 -35.51 -3.61
C THR A 320 9.91 -35.20 -4.94
N LYS A 321 9.85 -36.18 -5.85
CA LYS A 321 10.27 -36.02 -7.24
C LYS A 321 9.02 -36.05 -8.10
N MET A 322 9.03 -35.22 -9.14
CA MET A 322 8.03 -35.28 -10.21
C MET A 322 7.97 -36.69 -10.81
N ASP A 323 6.78 -37.14 -11.17
CA ASP A 323 6.59 -38.47 -11.75
C ASP A 323 7.44 -38.67 -13.02
N LYS A 324 7.86 -39.92 -13.26
CA LYS A 324 8.72 -40.27 -14.39
C LYS A 324 8.09 -39.89 -15.73
N ALA A 325 6.77 -40.06 -15.89
CA ALA A 325 6.04 -39.69 -17.09
C ALA A 325 6.10 -38.20 -17.41
N CYS A 326 6.29 -37.35 -16.40
CA CYS A 326 6.45 -35.90 -16.54
C CYS A 326 7.93 -35.50 -16.70
N SER A 327 8.84 -36.09 -15.91
CA SER A 327 10.27 -35.75 -15.95
C SER A 327 10.95 -36.01 -17.29
N ALA A 328 10.42 -36.97 -18.08
CA ALA A 328 10.95 -37.32 -19.40
C ALA A 328 10.55 -36.34 -20.52
N VAL A 329 9.63 -35.41 -20.26
CA VAL A 329 8.99 -34.55 -21.28
C VAL A 329 9.64 -33.16 -21.39
N GLY A 330 10.46 -32.76 -20.41
CA GLY A 330 11.09 -31.43 -20.39
C GLY A 330 10.12 -30.31 -20.01
N ILE A 331 9.21 -30.58 -19.06
CA ILE A 331 8.21 -29.62 -18.59
C ILE A 331 8.88 -28.50 -17.80
N GLU A 332 8.75 -27.26 -18.28
CA GLU A 332 9.25 -26.05 -17.61
C GLU A 332 8.22 -25.42 -16.65
N GLY A 333 6.92 -25.68 -16.87
CA GLY A 333 5.82 -25.13 -16.09
C GLY A 333 4.49 -25.84 -16.34
N PHE A 334 3.46 -25.50 -15.55
CA PHE A 334 2.14 -26.14 -15.64
C PHE A 334 1.02 -25.14 -15.96
N PRO A 335 0.01 -25.54 -16.75
CA PRO A 335 -0.05 -26.79 -17.50
C PRO A 335 0.97 -26.81 -18.66
N THR A 336 1.30 -28.00 -19.14
CA THR A 336 2.06 -28.19 -20.40
C THR A 336 1.30 -29.18 -21.27
N TRP A 337 1.06 -28.80 -22.52
CA TRP A 337 0.45 -29.66 -23.52
C TRP A 337 1.52 -30.33 -24.38
N VAL A 338 1.36 -31.62 -24.66
CA VAL A 338 2.12 -32.33 -25.68
C VAL A 338 1.16 -32.75 -26.78
N ILE A 339 1.27 -32.12 -27.95
CA ILE A 339 0.37 -32.32 -29.10
C ILE A 339 1.23 -32.46 -30.36
N ASN A 340 1.02 -33.52 -31.15
CA ASN A 340 1.77 -33.76 -32.39
C ASN A 340 3.31 -33.69 -32.22
N GLY A 341 3.81 -34.10 -31.05
CA GLY A 341 5.24 -34.06 -30.69
C GLY A 341 5.77 -32.69 -30.24
N GLN A 342 4.96 -31.64 -30.25
CA GLN A 342 5.33 -30.31 -29.76
C GLN A 342 5.03 -30.19 -28.26
N VAL A 343 5.97 -29.64 -27.50
CA VAL A 343 5.80 -29.29 -26.07
C VAL A 343 5.39 -27.82 -25.98
N LEU A 344 4.23 -27.55 -25.38
CA LEU A 344 3.56 -26.25 -25.40
C LEU A 344 3.23 -25.84 -23.96
N SER A 345 3.92 -24.83 -23.45
CA SER A 345 3.72 -24.34 -22.09
C SER A 345 2.47 -23.46 -21.96
N GLY A 346 1.87 -23.48 -20.78
CA GLY A 346 0.74 -22.64 -20.39
C GLY A 346 -0.62 -23.15 -20.88
N GLU A 347 -1.65 -22.40 -20.50
CA GLU A 347 -3.01 -22.66 -20.96
C GLU A 347 -3.18 -22.39 -22.46
N LYS A 348 -4.20 -23.03 -23.02
CA LYS A 348 -4.52 -23.04 -24.44
C LYS A 348 -6.03 -22.89 -24.60
N ASP A 349 -6.46 -21.86 -25.34
CA ASP A 349 -7.86 -21.71 -25.70
C ASP A 349 -8.28 -22.79 -26.72
N PHE A 350 -9.60 -22.96 -26.93
CA PHE A 350 -10.12 -23.99 -27.83
C PHE A 350 -9.74 -23.77 -29.30
N THR A 351 -9.51 -22.54 -29.74
CA THR A 351 -9.08 -22.22 -31.10
C THR A 351 -7.61 -22.58 -31.30
N GLU A 352 -6.75 -22.31 -30.32
CA GLU A 352 -5.35 -22.72 -30.31
C GLU A 352 -5.23 -24.25 -30.26
N LEU A 353 -5.94 -24.92 -29.34
CA LEU A 353 -5.98 -26.39 -29.26
C LEU A 353 -6.51 -27.02 -30.55
N ALA A 354 -7.58 -26.49 -31.13
CA ALA A 354 -8.12 -27.00 -32.39
C ALA A 354 -7.10 -26.86 -33.53
N LYS A 355 -6.51 -25.68 -33.69
CA LYS A 355 -5.50 -25.39 -34.73
C LYS A 355 -4.26 -26.29 -34.61
N ILE A 356 -3.76 -26.53 -33.39
CA ILE A 356 -2.55 -27.31 -33.14
C ILE A 356 -2.82 -28.82 -33.29
N SER A 357 -4.00 -29.29 -32.88
CA SER A 357 -4.41 -30.70 -33.01
C SER A 357 -4.98 -31.06 -34.38
N GLY A 358 -5.30 -30.09 -35.24
CA GLY A 358 -5.92 -30.31 -36.54
C GLY A 358 -7.42 -30.66 -36.47
N PHE A 359 -8.11 -30.22 -35.42
CA PHE A 359 -9.56 -30.39 -35.25
C PHE A 359 -10.34 -29.46 -36.19
N ASN A 360 -11.39 -29.96 -36.85
CA ASN A 360 -12.27 -29.12 -37.66
C ASN A 360 -13.60 -28.89 -36.93
N HIS A 361 -14.14 -27.67 -37.04
CA HIS A 361 -15.44 -27.35 -36.42
C HIS A 361 -16.65 -28.08 -37.03
N GLU A 362 -16.46 -28.77 -38.16
CA GLU A 362 -17.46 -29.68 -38.75
C GLU A 362 -17.57 -31.01 -37.97
N ASP A 363 -16.59 -31.35 -37.13
CA ASP A 363 -16.58 -32.55 -36.27
C ASP A 363 -17.40 -32.37 -34.97
N VAL A 364 -18.21 -31.32 -34.88
CA VAL A 364 -19.14 -31.08 -33.77
C VAL A 364 -20.46 -31.79 -34.07
N GLU A 365 -20.66 -32.96 -33.46
CA GLU A 365 -21.95 -33.66 -33.52
C GLU A 365 -23.06 -32.75 -32.96
N PRO A 366 -24.20 -32.57 -33.68
CA PRO A 366 -25.33 -31.84 -33.15
C PRO A 366 -25.93 -32.61 -31.96
N SER A 367 -26.09 -31.90 -30.85
CA SER A 367 -26.60 -32.37 -29.55
C SER A 367 -28.06 -32.79 -29.57
#